data_AF-A0A4Q4VX76-F1
#
_entry.id   AF-A0A4Q4VX76-F1
#
_cell.length_a   1.000
_cell.length_b   1.000
_cell.length_c   1.000
_cell.angle_alpha   90.00
_cell.angle_beta   90.00
_cell.angle_gamma   90.00
#
_symmetry.space_group_name_H-M   'P 1'
#
loop_
_entity.id
_entity.type
_entity.pdbx_description
1 polymer ?
#
loop_
_entity_poly.entity_id
_entity_poly.type
_entity_poly.pdbx_seq_one_letter_code
_entity_poly.pdbx_strand_id
1 'polypeptide(L)'
;MKNLESIPKLKTDLPPHTPIAINCEYGAFDNDHRILPRTKYDKAIDEESPKPGEQAFEKMSAGLYLGEIYRQIMCDFYDRGLVFALHMRHSGDLQDEGDQVRPRGGGWFSGEQAPNVQGTLGEVLDWPKDRESDPIVLTSAEYGSGVGAAVIAAMTMKKRNDNEVVGQRK
;
A
#
# COMPACT_ATOMS: atom_id res chain seq x y z
N MET A 1 6.43 -17.28 3.59
CA MET A 1 7.45 -17.98 2.77
C MET A 1 6.76 -19.07 1.98
N LYS A 2 7.24 -19.37 0.76
CA LYS A 2 6.81 -20.56 0.03
C LYS A 2 7.97 -21.54 -0.06
N ASN A 3 7.68 -22.83 -0.11
CA ASN A 3 8.71 -23.83 -0.40
C ASN A 3 9.20 -23.67 -1.84
N LEU A 4 10.48 -23.98 -2.08
CA LEU A 4 11.09 -23.91 -3.40
C LEU A 4 10.31 -24.72 -4.44
N GLU A 5 9.78 -25.89 -4.08
CA GLU A 5 8.97 -26.75 -4.94
C GLU A 5 7.72 -26.05 -5.52
N SER A 6 7.24 -24.99 -4.85
CA SER A 6 6.11 -24.18 -5.30
C SER A 6 6.51 -23.04 -6.25
N ILE A 7 7.79 -22.90 -6.61
CA ILE A 7 8.35 -21.80 -7.40
C ILE A 7 9.08 -22.36 -8.63
N PRO A 8 8.35 -22.84 -9.67
CA PRO A 8 8.95 -23.53 -10.81
C PRO A 8 9.90 -22.66 -11.64
N LYS A 9 9.77 -21.34 -11.55
CA LYS A 9 10.66 -20.38 -12.23
C LYS A 9 12.06 -20.29 -11.63
N LEU A 10 12.25 -20.70 -10.36
CA LEU A 10 13.52 -20.57 -9.66
C LEU A 10 14.33 -21.87 -9.79
N LYS A 11 15.31 -21.88 -10.70
CA LYS A 11 16.20 -23.04 -10.94
C LYS A 11 17.42 -22.98 -10.02
N THR A 12 17.47 -23.77 -8.97
CA THR A 12 18.56 -23.73 -7.99
C THR A 12 18.80 -25.13 -7.42
N ASP A 13 20.00 -25.37 -6.89
CA ASP A 13 20.38 -26.64 -6.27
C ASP A 13 19.93 -26.76 -4.80
N LEU A 14 19.09 -25.83 -4.35
CA LEU A 14 18.54 -25.85 -3.00
C LEU A 14 17.52 -26.99 -2.84
N PRO A 15 17.38 -27.57 -1.63
CA PRO A 15 16.38 -28.60 -1.36
C PRO A 15 14.95 -28.11 -1.66
N PRO A 16 14.03 -28.98 -2.17
CA PRO A 16 12.67 -28.60 -2.55
C PRO A 16 11.83 -27.96 -1.43
N HIS A 17 12.03 -28.39 -0.19
CA HIS A 17 11.32 -27.87 0.98
C HIS A 17 11.98 -26.62 1.58
N THR A 18 12.98 -26.04 0.92
CA THR A 18 13.62 -24.80 1.38
C THR A 18 12.62 -23.65 1.40
N PRO A 19 12.40 -22.98 2.54
CA PRO A 19 11.56 -21.78 2.57
C PRO A 19 12.23 -20.63 1.83
N ILE A 20 11.49 -20.03 0.90
CA ILE A 20 11.92 -18.88 0.11
C ILE A 20 11.06 -17.67 0.46
N ALA A 21 11.74 -16.57 0.79
CA ALA A 21 11.12 -15.25 0.89
C ALA A 21 10.89 -14.67 -0.52
N ILE A 22 9.70 -14.14 -0.76
CA ILE A 22 9.31 -13.56 -2.06
C ILE A 22 8.92 -12.11 -1.81
N ASN A 23 9.62 -11.20 -2.47
CA ASN A 23 9.13 -9.85 -2.65
C ASN A 23 8.13 -9.87 -3.81
N CYS A 24 6.86 -9.55 -3.52
CA CYS A 24 5.80 -9.65 -4.51
C CYS A 24 5.83 -8.51 -5.53
N GLU A 25 6.34 -7.33 -5.17
CA GLU A 25 6.22 -6.10 -5.98
C GLU A 25 4.80 -5.91 -6.56
N TYR A 26 3.79 -6.23 -5.75
CA TYR A 26 2.37 -6.24 -6.11
C TYR A 26 1.76 -4.86 -6.42
N GLY A 27 2.53 -3.77 -6.34
CA GLY A 27 2.07 -2.45 -6.78
C GLY A 27 1.72 -2.41 -8.27
N ALA A 28 2.36 -3.27 -9.08
CA ALA A 28 2.08 -3.45 -10.50
C ALA A 28 0.87 -4.36 -10.80
N PHE A 29 0.14 -4.82 -9.77
CA PHE A 29 -1.05 -5.64 -9.98
C PHE A 29 -2.09 -4.86 -10.81
N ASP A 30 -2.63 -5.54 -11.82
CA ASP A 30 -3.65 -5.03 -12.75
C ASP A 30 -3.24 -3.78 -13.57
N ASN A 31 -1.97 -3.71 -14.00
CA ASN A 31 -1.53 -2.77 -15.04
C ASN A 31 -2.28 -2.95 -16.39
N ASP A 32 -2.95 -4.09 -16.60
CA ASP A 32 -3.84 -4.31 -17.75
C ASP A 32 -5.26 -3.74 -17.54
N HIS A 33 -5.56 -3.24 -16.34
CA HIS A 33 -6.79 -2.53 -15.96
C HIS A 33 -8.06 -3.33 -16.18
N ARG A 34 -8.06 -4.60 -15.76
CA ARG A 34 -9.17 -5.54 -15.99
C ARG A 34 -10.10 -5.68 -14.79
N ILE A 35 -9.60 -5.46 -13.58
CA ILE A 35 -10.30 -5.86 -12.34
C ILE A 35 -10.47 -4.66 -11.40
N LEU A 36 -9.46 -3.80 -11.28
CA LEU A 36 -9.48 -2.68 -10.35
C LEU A 36 -10.55 -1.65 -10.74
N PRO A 37 -11.40 -1.19 -9.81
CA PRO A 37 -12.49 -0.27 -10.09
C PRO A 37 -12.00 1.17 -10.22
N ARG A 38 -11.30 1.48 -11.31
CA ARG A 38 -10.71 2.81 -11.56
C ARG A 38 -11.76 3.84 -11.93
N THR A 39 -11.80 4.93 -11.18
CA THR A 39 -12.61 6.11 -11.47
C THR A 39 -11.95 6.99 -12.55
N LYS A 40 -12.63 8.07 -12.97
CA LYS A 40 -12.02 9.08 -13.85
C LYS A 40 -10.81 9.77 -13.23
N TYR A 41 -10.76 9.88 -11.90
CA TYR A 41 -9.66 10.53 -11.17
C TYR A 41 -8.43 9.63 -11.12
N ASP A 42 -8.61 8.33 -10.89
CA ASP A 42 -7.52 7.35 -10.94
C ASP A 42 -6.88 7.25 -12.34
N LYS A 43 -7.65 7.56 -13.38
CA LYS A 43 -7.14 7.62 -14.77
C LYS A 43 -6.29 8.87 -14.98
N ALA A 44 -6.78 10.04 -14.58
CA ALA A 44 -6.02 11.27 -14.68
C ALA A 44 -4.71 11.21 -13.88
N ILE A 45 -4.73 10.69 -12.65
CA ILE A 45 -3.52 10.52 -11.83
C ILE A 45 -2.50 9.61 -12.52
N ASP A 46 -2.95 8.53 -13.13
CA ASP A 46 -2.08 7.60 -13.83
C ASP A 46 -1.46 8.24 -15.09
N GLU A 47 -2.27 8.93 -15.89
CA GLU A 47 -1.85 9.64 -17.09
C GLU A 47 -0.82 10.75 -16.80
N GLU A 48 -0.97 11.46 -15.68
CA GLU A 48 -0.07 12.53 -15.25
C GLU A 48 1.14 12.02 -14.44
N SER A 49 1.17 10.73 -14.10
CA SER A 49 2.26 10.15 -13.31
C SER A 49 3.55 10.03 -14.13
N PRO A 50 4.73 9.92 -13.48
CA PRO A 50 5.99 9.70 -14.18
C PRO A 50 6.04 8.42 -15.04
N LYS A 51 5.15 7.46 -14.75
CA LYS A 51 5.06 6.17 -15.46
C LYS A 51 3.59 5.80 -15.70
N PRO A 52 2.95 6.36 -16.74
CA PRO A 52 1.57 6.02 -17.07
C PRO A 52 1.41 4.53 -17.40
N GLY A 53 0.35 3.90 -16.89
CA GLY A 53 0.04 2.48 -17.07
C GLY A 53 0.81 1.52 -16.16
N GLU A 54 1.77 2.01 -15.38
CA GLU A 54 2.49 1.22 -14.37
C GLU A 54 1.95 1.44 -12.96
N GLN A 55 2.26 0.52 -12.03
CA GLN A 55 1.94 0.65 -10.61
C GLN A 55 0.44 0.89 -10.33
N ALA A 56 -0.45 0.24 -11.09
CA ALA A 56 -1.89 0.49 -11.03
C ALA A 56 -2.47 0.28 -9.62
N PHE A 57 -2.12 -0.82 -8.95
CA PHE A 57 -2.59 -1.08 -7.58
C PHE A 57 -2.00 -0.08 -6.57
N GLU A 58 -0.72 0.24 -6.69
CA GLU A 58 -0.08 1.24 -5.81
C GLU A 58 -0.75 2.61 -5.92
N LYS A 59 -1.06 3.05 -7.14
CA LYS A 59 -1.77 4.32 -7.38
C LYS A 59 -3.14 4.38 -6.70
N MET A 60 -3.81 3.23 -6.55
CA MET A 60 -5.12 3.14 -5.92
C MET A 60 -5.08 2.93 -4.41
N SER A 61 -4.03 2.31 -3.86
CA SER A 61 -3.96 1.95 -2.44
C SER A 61 -2.97 2.77 -1.63
N ALA A 62 -1.96 3.37 -2.27
CA ALA A 62 -0.91 4.09 -1.56
C ALA A 62 -1.40 5.49 -1.18
N GLY A 63 -1.14 5.85 0.07
CA GLY A 63 -1.52 7.16 0.58
C GLY A 63 -0.87 8.35 -0.13
N LEU A 64 0.24 8.13 -0.85
CA LEU A 64 0.87 9.12 -1.73
C LEU A 64 -0.16 9.78 -2.69
N TYR A 65 -1.13 9.01 -3.18
CA TYR A 65 -2.10 9.47 -4.18
C TYR A 65 -3.44 9.93 -3.58
N LEU A 66 -3.72 9.62 -2.31
CA LEU A 66 -5.02 9.92 -1.70
C LEU A 66 -5.33 11.43 -1.69
N GLY A 67 -4.32 12.26 -1.38
CA GLY A 67 -4.48 13.72 -1.40
C GLY A 67 -4.77 14.26 -2.80
N GLU A 68 -4.18 13.67 -3.82
CA GLU A 68 -4.41 14.07 -5.22
C GLU A 68 -5.78 13.62 -5.71
N ILE A 69 -6.23 12.40 -5.37
CA ILE A 69 -7.60 11.94 -5.64
C ILE A 69 -8.60 12.92 -5.04
N TYR A 70 -8.41 13.30 -3.77
CA TYR A 70 -9.26 14.26 -3.09
C TYR A 70 -9.27 15.62 -3.78
N ARG A 71 -8.08 16.13 -4.17
CA ARG A 71 -7.95 17.41 -4.88
C ARG A 71 -8.73 17.39 -6.20
N GLN A 72 -8.60 16.34 -7.01
CA GLN A 72 -9.31 16.24 -8.28
C GLN A 72 -10.83 16.17 -8.11
N ILE A 73 -11.32 15.47 -7.09
CA ILE A 73 -12.75 15.43 -6.76
C ILE A 73 -13.25 16.83 -6.36
N MET A 74 -12.48 17.55 -5.54
CA MET A 74 -12.86 18.90 -5.11
C MET A 74 -12.87 19.91 -6.25
N CYS A 75 -11.91 19.82 -7.18
CA CYS A 75 -11.92 20.61 -8.40
C CYS A 75 -13.15 20.30 -9.27
N ASP A 76 -13.47 19.01 -9.50
CA ASP A 76 -14.68 18.61 -10.25
C ASP A 76 -15.96 19.16 -9.59
N PHE A 77 -16.03 19.13 -8.26
CA PHE A 77 -17.21 19.64 -7.55
C PHE A 77 -17.32 21.17 -7.62
N TYR A 78 -16.19 21.87 -7.54
CA TYR A 78 -16.14 23.33 -7.68
C TYR A 78 -16.59 23.76 -9.08
N ASP A 79 -16.05 23.13 -10.12
CA ASP A 79 -16.38 23.45 -11.52
C ASP A 79 -17.87 23.19 -11.83
N ARG A 80 -18.48 22.23 -11.11
CA ARG A 80 -19.91 21.92 -11.18
C ARG A 80 -20.78 22.78 -10.26
N GLY A 81 -20.19 23.72 -9.52
CA GLY A 81 -20.89 24.59 -8.56
C GLY A 81 -21.51 23.85 -7.37
N LEU A 82 -21.06 22.62 -7.08
CA LEU A 82 -21.60 21.79 -6.00
C LEU A 82 -21.04 22.16 -4.63
N VAL A 83 -19.84 22.76 -4.60
CA VAL A 83 -19.16 23.24 -3.39
C VAL A 83 -18.68 24.67 -3.58
N PHE A 84 -18.44 25.38 -2.48
CA PHE A 84 -17.91 26.75 -2.45
C PHE A 84 -18.75 27.83 -3.17
N ALA A 85 -20.01 27.53 -3.54
CA ALA A 85 -20.93 28.48 -4.18
C ALA A 85 -21.29 29.70 -3.30
N LEU A 86 -21.13 29.61 -1.98
CA LEU A 86 -21.41 30.70 -1.03
C LEU A 86 -20.27 31.74 -0.91
N HIS A 87 -19.11 31.52 -1.53
CA HIS A 87 -17.95 32.44 -1.43
C HIS A 87 -17.97 33.61 -2.44
N MET A 88 -19.03 33.74 -3.24
CA MET A 88 -19.24 34.92 -4.11
C MET A 88 -20.22 35.95 -3.53
N ARG A 89 -20.31 36.06 -2.21
CA ARG A 89 -20.94 37.22 -1.55
C ARG A 89 -19.99 37.86 -0.55
N HIS A 90 -19.47 39.01 -0.98
CA HIS A 90 -18.68 40.01 -0.26
C HIS A 90 -17.29 39.61 0.25
N SER A 91 -16.30 40.29 -0.32
CA SER A 91 -14.96 40.49 0.22
C SER A 91 -15.06 41.22 1.56
N GLY A 92 -15.00 40.48 2.66
CA GLY A 92 -14.98 41.00 4.02
C GLY A 92 -15.43 39.89 4.96
N ASP A 93 -14.58 39.54 5.92
CA ASP A 93 -14.86 38.56 6.98
C ASP A 93 -14.60 37.08 6.63
N LEU A 94 -13.38 36.80 6.14
CA LEU A 94 -12.71 35.57 6.57
C LEU A 94 -11.87 35.92 7.79
N GLN A 95 -12.40 35.63 8.98
CA GLN A 95 -11.55 35.51 10.16
C GLN A 95 -10.76 34.22 9.98
N ASP A 96 -9.45 34.40 9.81
CA ASP A 96 -8.45 33.34 9.78
C ASP A 96 -8.38 32.73 11.19
N GLU A 97 -9.35 31.87 11.53
CA GLU A 97 -9.16 30.93 12.62
C GLU A 97 -8.11 29.94 12.14
N GLY A 98 -6.86 30.25 12.46
CA GLY A 98 -5.70 29.44 12.16
C GLY A 98 -5.80 28.09 12.86
N ASP A 99 -6.58 27.19 12.28
CA ASP A 99 -6.47 25.76 12.53
C ASP A 99 -5.11 25.35 11.97
N GLN A 100 -4.13 25.38 12.87
CA GLN A 100 -2.82 24.77 12.68
C GLN A 100 -3.04 23.26 12.54
N VAL A 101 -3.47 22.82 11.36
CA VAL A 101 -3.41 21.43 10.94
C VAL A 101 -1.94 21.09 10.79
N ARG A 102 -1.31 20.75 11.92
CA ARG A 102 0.03 20.19 11.90
C ARG A 102 -0.07 18.85 11.19
N PRO A 103 0.78 18.56 10.19
CA PRO A 103 0.86 17.22 9.65
C PRO A 103 1.22 16.29 10.81
N ARG A 104 0.27 15.47 11.27
CA ARG A 104 0.54 14.42 12.24
C ARG A 104 1.40 13.39 11.52
N GLY A 105 2.69 13.35 11.84
CA GLY A 105 3.65 12.37 11.33
C GLY A 105 3.42 10.97 11.90
N GLY A 106 2.19 10.46 11.79
CA GLY A 106 1.84 9.07 12.03
C GLY A 106 1.83 8.30 10.71
N GLY A 107 2.17 7.01 10.75
CA GLY A 107 1.97 6.14 9.58
C GLY A 107 0.49 6.04 9.23
N TRP A 108 0.19 5.77 7.96
CA TRP A 108 -1.17 5.64 7.40
C TRP A 108 -2.10 4.67 8.16
N PHE A 109 -1.52 3.71 8.88
CA PHE A 109 -2.23 2.72 9.69
C PHE A 109 -2.25 3.04 11.19
N SER A 110 -1.93 4.27 11.58
CA SER A 110 -1.88 4.69 12.98
C SER A 110 -2.86 5.84 13.26
N GLY A 111 -3.51 5.77 14.42
CA GLY A 111 -4.47 6.77 14.89
C GLY A 111 -5.94 6.41 14.65
N GLU A 112 -6.82 7.23 15.22
CA GLU A 112 -8.28 7.02 15.26
C GLU A 112 -8.95 7.08 13.87
N GLN A 113 -8.26 7.64 12.88
CA GLN A 113 -8.74 7.79 11.50
C GLN A 113 -8.16 6.72 10.55
N ALA A 114 -7.44 5.73 11.08
CA ALA A 114 -6.88 4.65 10.27
C ALA A 114 -7.98 3.82 9.59
N PRO A 115 -7.76 3.29 8.37
CA PRO A 115 -8.74 2.45 7.69
C PRO A 115 -9.13 1.23 8.53
N ASN A 116 -10.41 0.85 8.51
CA ASN A 116 -10.90 -0.36 9.18
C ASN A 116 -10.54 -1.63 8.38
N VAL A 117 -9.26 -1.99 8.40
CA VAL A 117 -8.75 -3.15 7.64
C VAL A 117 -9.29 -4.46 8.20
N GLN A 118 -9.44 -4.59 9.52
CA GLN A 118 -9.95 -5.80 10.17
C GLN A 118 -11.40 -6.08 9.79
N GLY A 119 -12.26 -5.04 9.81
CA GLY A 119 -13.64 -5.15 9.34
C GLY A 119 -13.71 -5.59 7.88
N THR A 120 -12.89 -4.96 7.02
CA THR A 120 -12.83 -5.28 5.59
C THR A 120 -12.39 -6.72 5.35
N LEU A 121 -11.39 -7.23 6.08
CA LEU A 121 -10.98 -8.64 6.00
C LEU A 121 -12.09 -9.60 6.42
N GLY A 122 -12.81 -9.27 7.49
CA GLY A 122 -13.95 -10.08 7.94
C GLY A 122 -15.07 -10.16 6.93
N GLU A 123 -15.33 -9.08 6.20
CA GLU A 123 -16.29 -9.06 5.09
C GLU A 123 -15.80 -9.87 3.88
N VAL A 124 -14.55 -9.68 3.46
CA VAL A 124 -13.98 -10.38 2.29
C VAL A 124 -13.86 -11.90 2.50
N LEU A 125 -13.63 -12.32 3.74
CA LEU A 125 -13.40 -13.73 4.10
C LEU A 125 -14.63 -14.39 4.77
N ASP A 126 -15.79 -13.73 4.74
CA ASP A 126 -17.06 -14.22 5.29
C ASP A 126 -16.96 -14.71 6.76
N TRP A 127 -16.27 -13.95 7.62
CA TRP A 127 -16.09 -14.33 9.02
C TRP A 127 -17.37 -14.17 9.85
N PRO A 128 -17.62 -15.05 10.85
CA PRO A 128 -18.74 -14.90 11.78
C PRO A 128 -18.71 -13.54 12.49
N LYS A 129 -19.88 -12.91 12.65
CA LYS A 129 -19.98 -11.58 13.29
C LYS A 129 -19.84 -11.63 14.81
N ASP A 130 -20.14 -12.77 15.40
CA ASP A 130 -20.08 -13.08 16.83
C ASP A 130 -18.75 -13.72 17.25
N ARG A 131 -17.74 -13.70 16.38
CA ARG A 131 -16.41 -14.25 16.66
C ARG A 131 -15.75 -13.53 17.84
N GLU A 132 -15.07 -14.30 18.68
CA GLU A 132 -14.30 -13.77 19.81
C GLU A 132 -12.99 -13.11 19.38
N SER A 133 -12.42 -13.52 18.23
CA SER A 133 -11.19 -12.97 17.68
C SER A 133 -11.11 -13.09 16.16
N ASP A 134 -10.31 -12.22 15.54
CA ASP A 134 -10.04 -12.23 14.11
C ASP A 134 -8.96 -13.29 13.77
N PRO A 135 -9.21 -14.21 12.81
CA PRO A 135 -8.22 -15.21 12.38
C PRO A 135 -6.95 -14.63 11.75
N ILE A 136 -7.05 -13.45 11.12
CA ILE A 136 -5.92 -12.73 10.54
C ILE A 136 -5.92 -11.32 11.12
N VAL A 137 -4.84 -10.96 11.82
CA VAL A 137 -4.69 -9.67 12.50
C VAL A 137 -3.49 -8.93 11.91
N LEU A 138 -3.69 -7.67 11.52
CA LEU A 138 -2.60 -6.76 11.22
C LEU A 138 -1.99 -6.27 12.53
N THR A 139 -0.70 -6.49 12.70
CA THR A 139 0.08 -6.01 13.85
C THR A 139 1.21 -5.11 13.38
N SER A 140 1.73 -4.29 14.29
CA SER A 140 2.89 -3.46 14.01
C SER A 140 4.09 -4.32 13.63
N ALA A 141 4.76 -3.94 12.54
CA ALA A 141 6.00 -4.57 12.11
C ALA A 141 7.22 -3.86 12.71
N GLU A 142 8.30 -4.63 12.89
CA GLU A 142 9.63 -4.09 13.21
C GLU A 142 10.24 -3.31 12.03
N TYR A 143 11.31 -2.57 12.30
CA TYR A 143 11.99 -1.75 11.30
C TYR A 143 12.69 -2.58 10.21
N GLY A 144 11.99 -2.82 9.09
CA GLY A 144 12.43 -3.71 8.03
C GLY A 144 13.74 -3.31 7.33
N SER A 145 13.90 -2.03 6.96
CA SER A 145 15.09 -1.56 6.24
C SER A 145 16.35 -1.48 7.11
N GLY A 146 16.22 -1.38 8.42
CA GLY A 146 17.36 -1.44 9.35
C GLY A 146 17.53 -2.82 9.94
N VAL A 147 16.68 -3.17 10.91
CA VAL A 147 16.79 -4.43 11.67
C VAL A 147 16.64 -5.63 10.74
N GLY A 148 15.66 -5.60 9.83
CA GLY A 148 15.45 -6.69 8.86
C GLY A 148 16.65 -6.89 7.93
N ALA A 149 17.22 -5.81 7.40
CA ALA A 149 18.44 -5.89 6.57
C ALA A 149 19.64 -6.48 7.33
N ALA A 150 19.83 -6.09 8.59
CA ALA A 150 20.89 -6.63 9.44
C ALA A 150 20.72 -8.13 9.70
N VAL A 151 19.49 -8.59 9.97
CA VAL A 151 19.17 -10.00 10.17
C VAL A 151 19.41 -10.81 8.89
N ILE A 152 18.94 -10.33 7.73
CA ILE A 152 19.18 -10.98 6.44
C ILE A 152 20.67 -11.09 6.14
N ALA A 153 21.45 -10.03 6.40
CA ALA A 153 22.90 -10.03 6.23
C ALA A 153 23.57 -11.08 7.13
N ALA A 154 23.19 -11.15 8.41
CA ALA A 154 23.73 -12.14 9.35
C ALA A 154 23.40 -13.59 8.92
N MET A 155 22.15 -13.86 8.52
CA MET A 155 21.76 -15.17 8.00
C MET A 155 22.54 -15.55 6.74
N THR A 156 22.73 -14.59 5.83
CA THR A 156 23.50 -14.80 4.58
C THR A 156 24.97 -15.09 4.88
N MET A 157 25.59 -14.35 5.81
CA MET A 157 26.98 -14.59 6.23
C MET A 157 27.15 -15.97 6.85
N LYS A 158 26.22 -16.39 7.71
CA LYS A 158 26.22 -17.74 8.29
C LYS A 158 26.17 -18.81 7.20
N LYS A 159 25.18 -18.74 6.30
CA LYS A 159 25.06 -19.69 5.18
C LYS A 159 26.32 -19.76 4.33
N ARG A 160 26.94 -18.60 4.05
CA ARG A 160 28.19 -18.54 3.31
C ARG A 160 29.34 -19.23 4.04
N ASN A 161 29.46 -19.03 5.36
CA ASN A 161 30.48 -19.68 6.18
C ASN A 161 30.28 -21.21 6.25
N ASP A 162 29.03 -21.66 6.19
CA ASP A 162 28.65 -23.08 6.15
C ASP A 162 28.72 -23.67 4.73
N ASN A 163 29.22 -22.91 3.74
CA ASN A 163 29.27 -23.27 2.31
C ASN A 163 27.89 -23.59 1.69
N GLU A 164 26.82 -23.07 2.26
CA GLU A 164 25.47 -23.17 1.69
C GLU A 164 25.26 -22.21 0.51
N VAL A 165 24.35 -22.59 -0.39
CA VAL A 165 23.96 -21.77 -1.54
C VAL A 165 23.00 -20.66 -1.09
N VAL A 166 23.29 -19.42 -1.49
CA VAL A 166 22.44 -18.24 -1.20
C VAL A 166 21.86 -17.59 -2.46
N GLY A 167 22.06 -18.20 -3.63
CA GLY A 167 21.56 -17.71 -4.91
C GLY A 167 21.96 -18.64 -6.06
N GLN A 168 21.42 -18.38 -7.25
CA GLN A 168 21.83 -19.11 -8.45
C GLN A 168 23.29 -18.79 -8.77
N ARG A 169 24.10 -19.82 -9.10
CA ARG A 169 25.41 -19.61 -9.71
C ARG A 169 25.17 -19.16 -11.16
N LYS A 170 25.70 -18.00 -11.52
CA LYS A 170 25.72 -17.53 -12.91
C LYS A 170 26.79 -18.24 -13.70
#